data_AF-A0A941PMP7-F1
#
_entry.id   AF-A0A941PMP7-F1
#
_cell.length_a   1.000
_cell.length_b   1.000
_cell.length_c   1.000
_cell.angle_alpha   90.00
_cell.angle_beta   90.00
_cell.angle_gamma   90.00
#
_symmetry.space_group_name_H-M   'P 1'
#
loop_
_entity.id
_entity.type
_entity.pdbx_description
1 polymer ?
#
loop_
_entity_poly.entity_id
_entity_poly.type
_entity_poly.pdbx_seq_one_letter_code
_entity_poly.pdbx_strand_id
1 'polypeptide(L)' 'MSIEDRIPTLTDKELASLQENAMRLALSGSVKQKADCERGLPLIDAELAERKARAPAPAPRKGVARKPKMKA' A
#
# COMPACT_ATOMS: atom_id res chain seq x y z
N MET A 1 -12.63 -7.66 16.67
CA MET A 1 -12.20 -6.64 15.70
C MET A 1 -11.97 -7.32 14.38
N SER A 2 -12.68 -6.89 13.34
CA SER A 2 -12.42 -7.36 11.98
C SER A 2 -11.20 -6.63 11.41
N ILE A 3 -10.63 -7.14 10.32
CA ILE A 3 -9.54 -6.44 9.62
C ILE A 3 -10.06 -5.17 8.93
N GLU A 4 -11.34 -5.17 8.56
CA GLU A 4 -12.07 -4.09 7.89
C GLU A 4 -12.09 -2.82 8.75
N ASP A 5 -12.35 -2.97 10.05
CA ASP A 5 -12.35 -1.88 11.04
C ASP A 5 -10.97 -1.19 11.16
N ARG A 6 -9.90 -1.88 10.78
CA ARG A 6 -8.52 -1.41 10.94
C ARG A 6 -7.98 -0.74 9.69
N ILE A 7 -8.52 -1.04 8.50
CA ILE A 7 -8.03 -0.53 7.20
C ILE A 7 -7.81 1.00 7.22
N PRO A 8 -8.76 1.84 7.71
CA PRO A 8 -8.58 3.29 7.71
C PRO A 8 -7.44 3.78 8.61
N THR A 9 -7.06 3.01 9.62
CA THR A 9 -6.01 3.36 10.60
C THR A 9 -4.61 2.93 10.17
N LEU A 10 -4.49 2.10 9.14
CA LEU A 10 -3.21 1.62 8.64
C LEU A 10 -2.49 2.73 7.87
N THR A 11 -1.17 2.77 7.98
CA THR A 11 -0.32 3.57 7.09
C THR A 11 -0.30 2.99 5.67
N ASP A 12 0.11 3.77 4.67
CA ASP A 12 0.18 3.31 3.27
C ASP A 12 1.07 2.07 3.11
N LYS A 13 2.19 2.02 3.85
CA LYS A 13 3.11 0.88 3.86
C LYS A 13 2.43 -0.36 4.45
N GLU A 14 1.73 -0.21 5.56
CA GLU A 14 1.03 -1.33 6.21
C GLU A 14 -0.12 -1.83 5.34
N LEU A 15 -0.84 -0.93 4.68
CA LEU A 15 -1.94 -1.27 3.78
C LEU A 15 -1.44 -2.01 2.54
N ALA A 16 -0.31 -1.59 1.96
CA ALA A 16 0.34 -2.31 0.86
C ALA A 16 0.81 -3.72 1.29
N SER A 17 1.45 -3.84 2.47
CA SER A 17 1.83 -5.15 3.01
C SER A 17 0.61 -6.04 3.31
N LEU A 18 -0.49 -5.44 3.78
CA LEU A 18 -1.74 -6.17 4.02
C LEU A 18 -2.32 -6.70 2.70
N GLN A 19 -2.34 -5.88 1.64
CA GLN A 19 -2.78 -6.27 0.30
C GLN A 19 -1.97 -7.47 -0.22
N GLU A 20 -0.64 -7.38 -0.24
CA GLU A 20 0.24 -8.46 -0.72
C GLU A 20 0.01 -9.77 0.04
N ASN A 21 -0.12 -9.69 1.36
CA ASN A 21 -0.39 -10.85 2.19
C ASN A 21 -1.78 -11.44 1.93
N ALA A 22 -2.81 -10.59 1.78
CA ALA A 22 -4.15 -11.02 1.46
C ALA A 22 -4.24 -11.69 0.08
N MET A 23 -3.53 -11.16 -0.93
CA MET A 23 -3.44 -11.78 -2.26
C MET A 23 -2.79 -13.17 -2.19
N ARG A 24 -1.69 -13.31 -1.44
CA ARG A 24 -1.03 -14.61 -1.24
C ARG A 24 -1.97 -15.60 -0.56
N LEU A 25 -2.69 -15.17 0.48
CA LEU A 25 -3.62 -16.01 1.22
C LEU A 25 -4.87 -16.40 0.41
N ALA A 26 -5.36 -15.53 -0.48
CA ALA A 26 -6.42 -15.87 -1.41
C ALA A 26 -6.03 -17.02 -2.35
N LEU A 27 -4.76 -17.10 -2.73
CA LEU A 27 -4.25 -18.16 -3.62
C LEU A 27 -3.94 -19.46 -2.88
N SER A 28 -3.19 -19.38 -1.77
CA SER A 28 -2.59 -20.55 -1.12
C SER A 28 -3.03 -20.79 0.33
N GLY A 29 -3.94 -19.96 0.88
CA GLY A 29 -4.42 -20.08 2.24
C GLY A 29 -5.40 -21.23 2.46
N SER A 30 -5.74 -21.48 3.73
CA SER A 30 -6.87 -22.33 4.10
C SER A 30 -8.20 -21.78 3.56
N VAL A 31 -9.23 -22.62 3.47
CA VAL A 31 -10.56 -22.23 2.99
C VAL A 31 -11.09 -20.99 3.71
N LYS A 32 -10.91 -20.92 5.03
CA LYS A 32 -11.31 -19.76 5.85
C LYS A 32 -10.52 -18.51 5.48
N GLN A 33 -9.20 -18.62 5.33
CA GLN A 33 -8.36 -17.49 4.92
C GLN A 33 -8.72 -16.99 3.51
N LYS A 34 -9.00 -17.90 2.58
CA LYS A 34 -9.46 -17.54 1.23
C LYS A 34 -10.76 -16.76 1.27
N ALA A 35 -11.76 -17.25 1.99
CA ALA A 35 -13.05 -16.58 2.16
C ALA A 35 -12.93 -15.22 2.87
N ASP A 36 -12.00 -15.09 3.84
CA ASP A 36 -11.71 -13.81 4.49
C ASP A 36 -11.02 -12.84 3.53
N CYS A 37 -10.08 -13.31 2.71
CA CYS A 37 -9.37 -12.49 1.72
C CYS A 37 -10.27 -12.10 0.54
N GLU A 38 -11.16 -12.98 0.07
CA GLU A 38 -12.15 -12.67 -0.97
C GLU A 38 -13.06 -11.50 -0.56
N ARG A 39 -13.41 -11.42 0.73
CA ARG A 39 -14.20 -10.32 1.28
C ARG A 39 -13.38 -9.06 1.53
N GLY A 40 -12.14 -9.21 2.01
CA GLY A 40 -11.29 -8.09 2.43
C GLY A 40 -10.51 -7.41 1.30
N LEU A 41 -10.11 -8.13 0.25
CA LEU A 41 -9.31 -7.59 -0.85
C LEU A 41 -9.97 -6.38 -1.54
N PRO A 42 -11.28 -6.42 -1.90
CA PRO A 42 -11.94 -5.27 -2.50
C PRO A 42 -11.89 -4.01 -1.62
N LEU A 43 -11.94 -4.16 -0.30
CA LEU A 43 -11.91 -3.04 0.66
C LEU A 43 -10.50 -2.44 0.76
N ILE A 44 -9.48 -3.29 0.77
CA ILE A 44 -8.07 -2.86 0.79
C ILE A 44 -7.73 -2.12 -0.52
N ASP A 45 -8.16 -2.65 -1.66
CA ASP A 45 -7.93 -2.06 -2.98
C ASP A 45 -8.63 -0.71 -3.12
N ALA A 46 -9.87 -0.59 -2.63
CA ALA A 46 -10.61 0.66 -2.62
C ALA A 46 -9.89 1.75 -1.80
N GLU A 47 -9.45 1.43 -0.58
CA GLU A 47 -8.72 2.39 0.25
C GLU A 47 -7.39 2.83 -0.39
N LEU A 48 -6.62 1.89 -0.97
CA LEU A 48 -5.39 2.22 -1.69
C LEU A 48 -5.66 3.14 -2.90
N ALA A 49 -6.74 2.87 -3.65
CA ALA A 49 -7.16 3.72 -4.76
C ALA A 49 -7.57 5.12 -4.28
N GLU A 50 -8.34 5.22 -3.20
CA GLU A 50 -8.74 6.50 -2.61
C GLU A 50 -7.54 7.31 -2.13
N ARG A 51 -6.55 6.68 -1.48
CA ARG A 51 -5.33 7.35 -1.04
C ARG A 51 -4.49 7.84 -2.21
N LYS A 52 -4.38 7.03 -3.26
CA LYS A 52 -3.69 7.43 -4.50
C LYS A 52 -4.40 8.60 -5.18
N ALA A 53 -5.73 8.63 -5.14
CA ALA A 53 -6.52 9.75 -5.67
C ALA A 53 -6.39 11.03 -4.82
N ARG A 54 -6.22 10.88 -3.50
CA ARG A 54 -6.00 12.00 -2.56
C ARG A 54 -4.56 12.51 -2.54
N ALA A 55 -3.59 11.74 -3.04
CA ALA A 55 -2.19 12.13 -3.03
C ALA A 55 -1.99 13.42 -3.85
N PRO A 56 -1.45 14.50 -3.26
CA PRO A 56 -1.13 15.70 -4.00
C PRO A 56 -0.07 15.39 -5.05
N ALA A 57 -0.17 16.03 -6.23
CA ALA A 57 0.80 15.85 -7.30
C ALA A 57 2.24 16.01 -6.75
N PRO A 58 3.15 15.05 -6.99
CA PRO A 58 4.48 15.10 -6.41
C PRO A 58 5.16 16.39 -6.85
N ALA A 59 5.59 17.19 -5.87
CA ALA A 59 6.32 18.42 -6.13
C ALA A 59 7.54 18.11 -7.02
N PRO A 60 7.82 18.93 -8.05
CA PRO A 60 8.92 18.66 -8.97
C PRO A 60 10.21 18.59 -8.16
N ARG A 61 10.87 17.43 -8.22
CA ARG A 61 12.16 17.20 -7.53
C ARG A 61 13.17 18.20 -8.10
N LYS A 62 13.53 19.24 -7.34
CA LYS A 62 14.67 20.10 -7.64
C LYS A 62 15.91 19.20 -7.69
N GLY A 63 16.47 19.03 -8.89
CA GLY A 63 17.69 18.27 -9.11
C GLY A 63 18.80 18.82 -8.24
N VAL A 64 19.38 17.96 -7.40
CA VAL A 64 20.57 18.31 -6.62
C VAL A 64 21.70 18.51 -7.62
N ALA A 65 22.09 19.77 -7.85
CA ALA A 65 23.25 20.11 -8.66
C ALA A 65 24.50 19.48 -8.02
N ARG A 66 25.08 18.50 -8.72
CA ARG A 66 26.37 17.91 -8.32
C ARG A 66 27.47 18.95 -8.53
N LYS A 67 28.06 19.46 -7.44
CA LYS A 67 29.27 20.28 -7.52
C LYS A 67 30.42 19.44 -8.09
N PRO A 68 31.15 19.90 -9.12
CA PRO A 68 32.33 19.19 -9.60
C PRO A 68 33.45 19.30 -8.56
N LYS A 69 34.09 18.17 -8.23
CA LYS A 69 35.31 18.14 -7.41
C LYS A 69 36.45 18.76 -8.22
N MET A 70 36.92 19.93 -7.80
CA MET A 70 38.19 20.50 -8.28
C MET A 70 39.33 19.71 -7.63
N LYS A 71 40.25 19.18 -8.45
CA LYS A 71 41.47 18.50 -7.98
C LYS A 71 42.49 19.57 -7.56
N ALA A 72 43.18 19.33 -6.45
CA ALA A 72 44.45 19.96 -6.08
C ALA A 72 45.54 18.89 -6.13
#